data_AF-A0A133UQU9-F1
#
_entry.id   AF-A0A133UQU9-F1
#
_cell.length_a   1.000
_cell.length_b   1.000
_cell.length_c   1.000
_cell.angle_alpha   90.00
_cell.angle_beta   90.00
_cell.angle_gamma   90.00
#
_symmetry.space_group_name_H-M   'P 1'
#
loop_
_entity.id
_entity.type
_entity.pdbx_description
1 polymer ?
#
loop_
_entity_poly.entity_id
_entity_poly.type
_entity_poly.pdbx_seq_one_letter_code
_entity_poly.pdbx_strand_id
1 'polypeptide(L)'
;MGRVLGIFRVDKVCLYLDDDENVENQEDEADLIETILRYIETPQYLRKTLFPRMEELRFAGILPPLRTPHHPLRNERNKPGDVREGVVVKSGDGKSRLNIGLPATGILEEELEEKTRVTVKLGEKLNGDQRHVELVDEKEVGEYWGFKVIRSNSIDQSLSKERGTYSIGTSRYGQNLYEAVKGIKSDEAEGITISFGGPYRGLYEICEEQGVDPDTLFDVMINVIPEQGTATVRTEEALMATLAVLNIMLRR
;
A
#
# COMPACT_ATOMS: atom_id res chain seq x y z
N MET A 1 7.23 0.91 -8.40
CA MET A 1 5.88 0.73 -7.82
C MET A 1 5.63 1.55 -6.56
N GLY A 2 6.35 1.35 -5.44
CA GLY A 2 6.08 2.05 -4.16
C GLY A 2 5.86 3.57 -4.24
N ARG A 3 6.67 4.30 -5.03
CA ARG A 3 6.45 5.74 -5.26
C ARG A 3 5.15 6.07 -5.97
N VAL A 4 4.78 5.29 -6.98
CA VAL A 4 3.55 5.50 -7.76
C VAL A 4 2.34 5.36 -6.83
N LEU A 5 2.34 4.31 -6.00
CA LEU A 5 1.32 4.06 -4.98
C LEU A 5 1.17 5.26 -4.02
N GLY A 6 2.28 5.78 -3.50
CA GLY A 6 2.27 6.96 -2.63
C GLY A 6 1.85 8.26 -3.33
N ILE A 7 2.22 8.46 -4.60
CA ILE A 7 1.84 9.65 -5.39
C ILE A 7 0.33 9.70 -5.58
N PHE A 8 -0.27 8.57 -5.93
CA PHE A 8 -1.71 8.47 -6.22
C PHE A 8 -2.55 8.11 -5.00
N ARG A 9 -1.96 8.11 -3.80
CA ARG A 9 -2.65 7.87 -2.53
C ARG A 9 -3.41 6.55 -2.50
N VAL A 10 -2.78 5.49 -3.01
CA VAL A 10 -3.34 4.13 -2.93
C VAL A 10 -3.36 3.69 -1.47
N ASP A 11 -4.48 3.14 -0.99
CA ASP A 11 -4.64 2.70 0.40
C ASP A 11 -4.14 1.26 0.63
N LYS A 12 -4.34 0.39 -0.36
CA LYS A 12 -4.01 -1.04 -0.28
C LYS A 12 -3.40 -1.54 -1.58
N VAL A 13 -2.42 -2.43 -1.45
CA VAL A 13 -1.73 -3.10 -2.55
C VAL A 13 -1.82 -4.58 -2.29
N CYS A 14 -2.57 -5.28 -3.14
CA CYS A 14 -2.74 -6.71 -3.04
C CYS A 14 -1.80 -7.40 -4.03
N LEU A 15 -0.89 -8.21 -3.50
CA LEU A 15 -0.02 -9.09 -4.27
C LEU A 15 -0.73 -10.44 -4.38
N TYR A 16 -0.82 -10.95 -5.60
CA TYR A 16 -1.39 -12.27 -5.88
C TYR A 16 -0.43 -13.08 -6.75
N LEU A 17 -0.47 -14.40 -6.59
CA LEU A 17 0.29 -15.31 -7.45
C LEU A 17 -0.46 -15.47 -8.77
N ASP A 18 0.26 -15.42 -9.89
CA ASP A 18 -0.29 -15.43 -11.24
C ASP A 18 0.03 -16.71 -12.02
N ASP A 19 0.67 -17.69 -11.35
CA ASP A 19 0.99 -18.99 -11.92
C ASP A 19 1.77 -18.90 -13.24
N ASP A 20 2.55 -17.82 -13.45
CA ASP A 20 3.46 -17.70 -14.59
C ASP A 20 4.56 -18.78 -14.57
N GLU A 21 4.53 -19.67 -15.57
CA GLU A 21 5.47 -20.77 -15.75
C GLU A 21 6.93 -20.31 -15.93
N ASN A 22 7.15 -19.04 -16.27
CA ASN A 22 8.48 -18.46 -16.43
C ASN A 22 9.14 -18.06 -15.10
N VAL A 23 8.41 -18.15 -13.99
CA VAL A 23 8.90 -17.79 -12.66
C VAL A 23 9.21 -19.06 -11.87
N GLU A 24 10.49 -19.26 -11.51
CA GLU A 24 10.95 -20.47 -10.82
C GLU A 24 10.35 -20.60 -9.40
N ASN A 25 10.27 -19.50 -8.65
CA ASN A 25 9.70 -19.49 -7.30
C ASN A 25 8.91 -18.20 -7.04
N GLN A 26 7.61 -18.25 -7.29
CA GLN A 26 6.72 -17.11 -7.13
C GLN A 26 6.59 -16.66 -5.66
N GLU A 27 6.72 -17.58 -4.70
CA GLU A 27 6.63 -17.23 -3.28
C GLU A 27 7.81 -16.37 -2.85
N ASP A 28 9.02 -16.70 -3.29
CA ASP A 28 10.24 -15.93 -3.01
C ASP A 28 10.17 -14.53 -3.66
N GLU A 29 9.68 -14.45 -4.91
CA GLU A 29 9.49 -13.15 -5.58
C GLU A 29 8.43 -12.29 -4.90
N ALA A 30 7.30 -12.89 -4.51
CA ALA A 30 6.26 -12.20 -3.77
C ALA A 30 6.75 -11.76 -2.38
N ASP A 31 7.54 -12.57 -1.68
CA ASP A 31 8.21 -12.22 -0.40
C ASP A 31 9.13 -11.03 -0.56
N LEU A 32 9.93 -11.01 -1.63
CA LEU A 32 10.81 -9.91 -1.95
C LEU A 32 10.03 -8.61 -2.23
N ILE A 33 8.99 -8.68 -3.07
CA ILE A 33 8.16 -7.52 -3.42
C ILE A 33 7.44 -6.99 -2.18
N GLU A 34 6.83 -7.87 -1.38
CA GLU A 34 6.16 -7.50 -0.14
C GLU A 34 7.13 -6.80 0.81
N THR A 35 8.30 -7.41 1.04
CA THR A 35 9.34 -6.89 1.91
C THR A 35 9.77 -5.49 1.48
N ILE A 36 10.05 -5.30 0.19
CA ILE A 36 10.48 -4.00 -0.35
C ILE A 36 9.36 -2.96 -0.19
N LEU A 37 8.11 -3.30 -0.54
CA LEU A 37 6.99 -2.37 -0.43
C LEU A 37 6.71 -1.96 1.02
N ARG A 38 6.68 -2.92 1.95
CA ARG A 38 6.52 -2.65 3.39
C ARG A 38 7.70 -1.84 3.95
N TYR A 39 8.92 -2.12 3.53
CA TYR A 39 10.10 -1.35 3.93
C TYR A 39 10.03 0.10 3.48
N ILE A 40 9.66 0.33 2.21
CA ILE A 40 9.54 1.67 1.63
C ILE A 40 8.42 2.45 2.33
N GLU A 41 7.27 1.82 2.57
CA GLU A 41 6.14 2.41 3.25
C GLU A 41 6.42 2.70 4.73
N THR A 42 7.25 1.90 5.40
CA THR A 42 7.57 2.13 6.81
C THR A 42 8.38 3.41 7.01
N PRO A 43 8.00 4.30 7.94
CA PRO A 43 8.75 5.51 8.27
C PRO A 43 10.20 5.21 8.68
N GLN A 44 11.11 6.06 8.23
CA GLN A 44 12.56 5.85 8.33
C GLN A 44 13.07 5.58 9.75
N TYR A 45 12.42 6.14 10.76
CA TYR A 45 12.80 6.00 12.17
C TYR A 45 12.32 4.69 12.82
N LEU A 46 11.44 3.93 12.15
CA LEU A 46 10.91 2.65 12.60
C LEU A 46 11.59 1.45 11.92
N ARG A 47 12.19 1.67 10.74
CA ARG A 47 12.76 0.59 9.92
C ARG A 47 13.74 -0.29 10.66
N LYS A 48 14.63 0.28 11.47
CA LYS A 48 15.62 -0.48 12.25
C LYS A 48 14.99 -1.41 13.28
N THR A 49 13.81 -1.07 13.80
CA THR A 49 13.10 -1.87 14.80
C THR A 49 12.28 -2.98 14.14
N LEU A 50 11.65 -2.67 13.01
CA LEU A 50 10.72 -3.59 12.33
C LEU A 50 11.40 -4.53 11.34
N PHE A 51 12.50 -4.11 10.71
CA PHE A 51 13.20 -4.88 9.69
C PHE A 51 14.58 -5.28 10.24
N PRO A 52 14.79 -6.57 10.57
CA PRO A 52 16.13 -7.06 10.90
C PRO A 52 17.05 -6.96 9.68
N ARG A 53 18.34 -7.29 9.86
CA ARG A 53 19.25 -7.41 8.72
C ARG A 53 18.78 -8.57 7.85
N MET A 54 18.49 -8.25 6.59
CA MET A 54 17.87 -9.10 5.60
C MET A 54 18.64 -8.93 4.28
N GLU A 55 18.88 -10.02 3.55
CA GLU A 55 19.63 -9.99 2.30
C GLU A 55 18.82 -9.30 1.19
N GLU A 56 17.50 -9.48 1.21
CA GLU A 56 16.49 -8.86 0.36
C GLU A 56 16.58 -7.32 0.40
N LEU A 57 17.02 -6.77 1.54
CA LEU A 57 17.15 -5.34 1.80
C LEU A 57 18.60 -4.82 1.69
N ARG A 58 19.55 -5.62 1.19
CA ARG A 58 20.96 -5.23 1.08
C ARG A 58 21.18 -3.95 0.26
N PHE A 59 20.31 -3.70 -0.72
CA PHE A 59 20.34 -2.52 -1.58
C PHE A 59 19.28 -1.48 -1.23
N ALA A 60 18.64 -1.57 -0.07
CA ALA A 60 17.55 -0.66 0.29
C ALA A 60 17.94 0.84 0.27
N GLY A 61 19.25 1.17 0.32
CA GLY A 61 19.76 2.52 0.18
C GLY A 61 19.55 3.18 -1.19
N ILE A 62 19.28 2.40 -2.26
CA ILE A 62 18.96 2.95 -3.59
C ILE A 62 17.48 3.27 -3.76
N LEU A 63 16.64 2.79 -2.83
CA LEU A 63 15.19 2.94 -2.93
C LEU A 63 14.84 4.43 -2.79
N PRO A 64 14.04 4.97 -3.72
CA PRO A 64 13.74 6.39 -3.69
C PRO A 64 12.80 6.70 -2.52
N PRO A 65 12.93 7.87 -1.87
CA PRO A 65 12.12 8.20 -0.70
C PRO A 65 10.65 8.38 -1.09
N LEU A 66 9.72 8.04 -0.18
CA LEU A 66 8.28 8.34 -0.39
C LEU A 66 7.95 9.79 -0.05
N ARG A 67 8.41 10.29 1.11
CA ARG A 67 8.03 11.62 1.66
C ARG A 67 6.51 11.84 1.73
N THR A 68 5.78 10.82 2.16
CA THR A 68 4.35 10.91 2.51
C THR A 68 4.16 11.53 3.91
N PRO A 69 2.96 12.00 4.27
CA PRO A 69 2.70 12.65 5.56
C PRO A 69 3.16 11.87 6.81
N HIS A 70 3.05 10.54 6.77
CA HIS A 70 3.50 9.65 7.85
C HIS A 70 5.03 9.41 7.88
N HIS A 71 5.80 10.02 6.97
CA HIS A 71 7.28 10.05 6.95
C HIS A 71 7.81 11.43 7.37
N PRO A 72 7.49 11.95 8.56
CA PRO A 72 7.95 13.27 8.96
C PRO A 72 9.47 13.33 9.05
N LEU A 73 10.05 14.47 8.66
CA LEU A 73 11.43 14.76 8.99
C LEU A 73 11.60 14.98 10.50
N ARG A 74 12.86 14.98 10.99
CA ARG A 74 13.16 15.09 12.43
C ARG A 74 12.56 16.35 13.09
N ASN A 75 12.36 17.41 12.32
CA ASN A 75 11.84 18.71 12.77
C ASN A 75 10.36 18.93 12.41
N GLU A 76 9.65 17.91 11.92
CA GLU A 76 8.25 17.99 11.49
C GLU A 76 7.37 17.08 12.36
N ARG A 77 6.13 17.52 12.60
CA ARG A 77 5.11 16.78 13.36
C ARG A 77 5.58 16.41 14.78
N ASN A 78 6.05 17.40 15.54
CA ASN A 78 6.67 17.23 16.86
C ASN A 78 5.87 17.86 18.03
N LYS A 79 4.77 18.54 17.73
CA LYS A 79 3.95 19.31 18.68
C LYS A 79 2.82 18.44 19.25
N PRO A 80 2.26 18.79 20.42
CA PRO A 80 1.02 18.17 20.88
C PRO A 80 -0.07 18.30 19.82
N GLY A 81 -0.83 17.23 19.61
CA GLY A 81 -1.85 17.14 18.58
C GLY A 81 -1.37 16.58 17.24
N ASP A 82 -0.07 16.60 16.95
CA ASP A 82 0.47 15.99 15.73
C ASP A 82 0.33 14.46 15.79
N VAL A 83 0.06 13.84 14.64
CA VAL A 83 -0.02 12.38 14.49
C VAL A 83 1.30 11.83 13.95
N ARG A 84 1.72 10.67 14.48
CA ARG A 84 2.90 9.93 14.04
C ARG A 84 2.68 8.42 14.11
N GLU A 85 3.47 7.70 13.33
CA GLU A 85 3.63 6.26 13.50
C GLU A 85 4.55 5.97 14.69
N GLY A 86 4.22 4.94 15.47
CA GLY A 86 5.01 4.45 16.59
C GLY A 86 5.16 2.94 16.55
N VAL A 87 6.20 2.41 17.16
CA VAL A 87 6.37 0.97 17.39
C VAL A 87 6.61 0.71 18.86
N VAL A 88 5.89 -0.27 19.41
CA VAL A 88 6.06 -0.72 20.79
C VAL A 88 7.45 -1.35 20.95
N VAL A 89 8.26 -0.73 21.80
CA VAL A 89 9.63 -1.19 22.12
C VAL A 89 9.64 -2.05 23.36
N LYS A 90 8.73 -1.77 24.31
CA LYS A 90 8.58 -2.51 25.56
C LYS A 90 7.16 -2.34 26.08
N SER A 91 6.60 -3.42 26.63
CA SER A 91 5.27 -3.42 27.25
C SER A 91 5.34 -3.97 28.67
N GLY A 92 4.47 -3.51 29.56
CA GLY A 92 4.34 -4.00 30.94
C GLY A 92 3.86 -2.95 31.93
N ASP A 93 3.36 -3.40 33.07
CA ASP A 93 2.76 -2.58 34.13
C ASP A 93 1.57 -1.74 33.64
N GLY A 94 0.74 -2.27 32.74
CA GLY A 94 -0.44 -1.61 32.18
C GLY A 94 -0.14 -0.59 31.07
N LYS A 95 1.10 -0.50 30.59
CA LYS A 95 1.53 0.52 29.62
C LYS A 95 2.52 0.02 28.59
N SER A 96 2.56 0.72 27.46
CA SER A 96 3.50 0.49 26.36
C SER A 96 4.42 1.68 26.16
N ARG A 97 5.70 1.40 25.91
CA ARG A 97 6.72 2.38 25.53
C ARG A 97 6.96 2.30 24.04
N LEU A 98 6.78 3.41 23.33
CA LEU A 98 6.84 3.47 21.88
C LEU A 98 8.04 4.28 21.39
N ASN A 99 8.72 3.77 20.37
CA ASN A 99 9.56 4.58 19.51
C ASN A 99 8.66 5.35 18.54
N ILE A 100 8.51 6.65 18.76
CA ILE A 100 7.70 7.56 17.94
C ILE A 100 8.56 8.44 17.02
N GLY A 101 9.83 8.10 16.83
CA GLY A 101 10.75 8.87 15.98
C GLY A 101 11.18 10.22 16.54
N LEU A 102 11.01 10.42 17.85
CA LEU A 102 11.47 11.58 18.61
C LEU A 102 12.52 11.14 19.63
N PRO A 103 13.33 12.07 20.16
CA PRO A 103 14.18 11.78 21.31
C PRO A 103 13.37 11.29 22.53
N ALA A 104 12.16 11.81 22.71
CA ALA A 104 11.26 11.39 23.76
C ALA A 104 10.58 10.05 23.41
N THR A 105 10.44 9.18 24.41
CA THR A 105 9.68 7.93 24.32
C THR A 105 8.19 8.21 24.46
N GLY A 106 7.36 7.65 23.57
CA GLY A 106 5.91 7.69 23.70
C GLY A 106 5.43 6.73 24.78
N ILE A 107 4.54 7.17 25.66
CA ILE A 107 3.93 6.38 26.73
C ILE A 107 2.44 6.25 26.42
N LEU A 108 2.02 5.02 26.15
CA LEU A 108 0.63 4.64 25.94
C LEU A 108 0.14 3.88 27.17
N GLU A 109 -0.99 4.28 27.76
CA GLU A 109 -1.58 3.63 28.96
C GLU A 109 -2.38 2.36 28.60
N GLU A 110 -1.83 1.55 27.70
CA GLU A 110 -2.37 0.26 27.26
C GLU A 110 -1.20 -0.70 27.01
N GLU A 111 -1.40 -1.99 27.29
CA GLU A 111 -0.43 -3.03 26.95
C GLU A 111 -0.68 -3.57 25.54
N LEU A 112 0.31 -3.36 24.68
CA LEU A 112 0.35 -3.91 23.33
C LEU A 112 1.55 -4.85 23.21
N GLU A 113 1.52 -5.76 22.24
CA GLU A 113 2.63 -6.66 21.97
C GLU A 113 3.86 -5.87 21.49
N GLU A 114 5.06 -6.30 21.90
CA GLU A 114 6.30 -5.70 21.39
C GLU A 114 6.39 -5.84 19.87
N LYS A 115 6.98 -4.82 19.21
CA LYS A 115 7.06 -4.67 17.76
C LYS A 115 5.73 -4.38 17.05
N THR A 116 4.62 -4.23 17.78
CA THR A 116 3.38 -3.73 17.19
C THR A 116 3.58 -2.29 16.70
N ARG A 117 3.25 -2.05 15.44
CA ARG A 117 3.21 -0.72 14.83
C ARG A 117 1.82 -0.13 15.01
N VAL A 118 1.75 1.12 15.46
CA VAL A 118 0.50 1.84 15.72
C VAL A 118 0.59 3.29 15.29
N THR A 119 -0.55 3.87 14.94
CA THR A 119 -0.69 5.32 14.72
C THR A 119 -1.06 5.98 16.04
N VAL A 120 -0.34 7.05 16.39
CA VAL A 120 -0.55 7.76 17.66
C VAL A 120 -0.58 9.27 17.50
N LYS A 121 -1.38 9.91 18.35
CA LYS A 121 -1.38 11.36 18.54
C LYS A 121 -0.47 11.74 19.68
N LEU A 122 0.37 12.75 19.45
CA LEU A 122 1.29 13.26 20.46
C LEU A 122 0.54 14.07 21.52
N GLY A 123 0.68 13.68 22.78
CA GLY A 123 0.13 14.40 23.93
C GLY A 123 1.13 15.37 24.57
N GLU A 124 0.94 15.59 25.87
CA GLU A 124 1.81 16.43 26.70
C GLU A 124 3.14 15.75 26.99
N LYS A 125 4.19 16.57 27.19
CA LYS A 125 5.48 16.07 27.65
C LYS A 125 5.38 15.66 29.11
N LEU A 126 5.96 14.51 29.43
CA LEU A 126 6.10 14.02 30.80
C LEU A 126 7.44 14.43 31.38
N ASN A 127 7.67 14.10 32.65
CA ASN A 127 8.97 14.29 33.29
C ASN A 127 10.05 13.45 32.57
N GLY A 128 11.21 14.06 32.32
CA GLY A 128 12.31 13.42 31.58
C GLY A 128 12.06 13.34 30.07
N ASP A 129 12.65 12.34 29.42
CA ASP A 129 12.54 12.12 27.96
C ASP A 129 11.32 11.26 27.60
N GLN A 130 10.14 11.62 28.13
CA GLN A 130 8.88 10.88 27.93
C GLN A 130 7.74 11.80 27.50
N ARG A 131 6.74 11.23 26.84
CA ARG A 131 5.55 11.95 26.35
C ARG A 131 4.34 11.03 26.34
N HIS A 132 3.18 11.52 26.74
CA HIS A 132 1.94 10.79 26.53
C HIS A 132 1.61 10.68 25.04
N VAL A 133 1.05 9.54 24.65
CA VAL A 133 0.50 9.31 23.31
C VAL A 133 -0.83 8.58 23.42
N GLU A 134 -1.71 8.85 22.47
CA GLU A 134 -3.04 8.23 22.36
C GLU A 134 -3.13 7.49 21.02
N LEU A 135 -3.76 6.32 21.00
CA LEU A 135 -4.04 5.62 19.74
C LEU A 135 -5.02 6.44 18.89
N VAL A 136 -4.77 6.45 17.59
CA VAL A 136 -5.66 7.07 16.60
C VAL A 136 -5.85 6.09 15.46
N ASP A 137 -7.09 5.93 15.00
CA ASP A 137 -7.36 5.17 13.78
C ASP A 137 -6.79 5.95 12.58
N GLU A 138 -6.06 5.25 11.70
CA GLU A 138 -5.47 5.83 10.48
C GLU A 138 -6.51 6.61 9.65
N LYS A 139 -7.78 6.20 9.66
CA LYS A 139 -8.89 6.85 8.95
C LYS A 139 -9.24 8.22 9.54
N GLU A 140 -8.97 8.46 10.82
CA GLU A 140 -9.25 9.71 11.52
C GLU A 140 -8.18 10.79 11.29
N VAL A 141 -7.03 10.43 10.70
CA VAL A 141 -5.91 11.35 10.49
C VAL A 141 -6.25 12.44 9.45
N GLY A 142 -7.20 12.18 8.56
CA GLY A 142 -7.73 13.20 7.63
C GLY A 142 -6.80 13.55 6.45
N GLU A 143 -5.70 12.83 6.28
CA GLU A 143 -4.78 12.94 5.15
C GLU A 143 -4.21 11.57 4.77
N TYR A 144 -3.48 11.50 3.66
CA TYR A 144 -2.91 10.23 3.20
C TYR A 144 -1.88 9.68 4.19
N TRP A 145 -2.06 8.43 4.62
CA TRP A 145 -1.27 7.80 5.68
C TRP A 145 -0.51 6.54 5.24
N GLY A 146 -0.21 6.45 3.94
CA GLY A 146 0.52 5.31 3.37
C GLY A 146 -0.41 4.23 2.81
N PHE A 147 0.17 3.06 2.55
CA PHE A 147 -0.54 1.93 1.97
C PHE A 147 -0.27 0.64 2.73
N LYS A 148 -1.24 -0.27 2.73
CA LYS A 148 -1.07 -1.62 3.28
C LYS A 148 -0.72 -2.59 2.17
N VAL A 149 0.21 -3.50 2.44
CA VAL A 149 0.57 -4.57 1.51
C VAL A 149 -0.11 -5.85 1.99
N ILE A 150 -0.82 -6.52 1.10
CA ILE A 150 -1.65 -7.68 1.41
C ILE A 150 -1.29 -8.80 0.45
N ARG A 151 -1.04 -9.99 0.96
CA ARG A 151 -0.82 -11.19 0.15
C ARG A 151 -2.10 -11.98 -0.06
N SER A 152 -2.20 -12.55 -1.26
CA SER A 152 -3.19 -13.56 -1.63
C SER A 152 -2.56 -14.59 -2.55
N ASN A 153 -3.14 -15.78 -2.59
CA ASN A 153 -2.62 -16.89 -3.39
C ASN A 153 -3.14 -16.87 -4.84
N SER A 154 -4.10 -15.99 -5.14
CA SER A 154 -4.76 -15.94 -6.44
C SER A 154 -5.51 -14.61 -6.59
N ILE A 155 -5.93 -14.28 -7.82
CA ILE A 155 -6.60 -13.01 -8.12
C ILE A 155 -8.01 -12.93 -7.53
N ASP A 156 -8.74 -14.04 -7.52
CA ASP A 156 -10.07 -14.14 -6.92
C ASP A 156 -10.02 -14.03 -5.38
N GLN A 157 -9.00 -14.64 -4.76
CA GLN A 157 -8.78 -14.50 -3.32
C GLN A 157 -8.40 -13.07 -2.96
N SER A 158 -7.59 -12.41 -3.80
CA SER A 158 -7.22 -11.01 -3.64
C SER A 158 -8.45 -10.10 -3.67
N LEU A 159 -9.31 -10.27 -4.67
CA LEU A 159 -10.54 -9.50 -4.81
C LEU A 159 -11.56 -9.83 -3.71
N SER A 160 -11.75 -11.09 -3.33
CA SER A 160 -12.69 -11.43 -2.25
C SER A 160 -12.32 -10.82 -0.89
N LYS A 161 -11.02 -10.63 -0.61
CA LYS A 161 -10.55 -9.99 0.61
C LYS A 161 -10.67 -8.47 0.58
N GLU A 162 -10.39 -7.84 -0.56
CA GLU A 162 -10.09 -6.40 -0.63
C GLU A 162 -10.72 -5.67 -1.84
N ARG A 163 -11.84 -6.19 -2.36
CA ARG A 163 -12.61 -5.55 -3.43
C ARG A 163 -13.33 -4.32 -2.90
N GLY A 164 -13.06 -3.17 -3.53
CA GLY A 164 -13.88 -1.97 -3.42
C GLY A 164 -15.24 -2.18 -4.08
N THR A 165 -16.10 -1.17 -4.00
CA THR A 165 -17.43 -1.21 -4.63
C THR A 165 -17.38 -1.31 -6.16
N TYR A 166 -16.23 -1.00 -6.77
CA TYR A 166 -16.02 -1.11 -8.22
C TYR A 166 -14.65 -1.73 -8.55
N SER A 167 -14.64 -2.77 -9.36
CA SER A 167 -13.47 -3.58 -9.73
C SER A 167 -13.13 -3.41 -11.21
N ILE A 168 -11.91 -2.99 -11.48
CA ILE A 168 -11.39 -2.69 -12.81
C ILE A 168 -10.27 -3.67 -13.12
N GLY A 169 -10.37 -4.40 -14.22
CA GLY A 169 -9.23 -5.12 -14.79
C GLY A 169 -8.60 -4.34 -15.95
N THR A 170 -7.28 -4.36 -16.06
CA THR A 170 -6.57 -3.75 -17.20
C THR A 170 -6.18 -4.79 -18.25
N SER A 171 -6.45 -4.50 -19.53
CA SER A 171 -6.05 -5.34 -20.66
C SER A 171 -5.93 -4.51 -21.94
N ARG A 172 -5.02 -4.89 -22.84
CA ARG A 172 -4.92 -4.28 -24.18
C ARG A 172 -6.18 -4.48 -25.03
N TYR A 173 -6.98 -5.50 -24.70
CA TYR A 173 -8.25 -5.81 -25.35
C TYR A 173 -9.46 -5.21 -24.64
N GLY A 174 -9.25 -4.50 -23.52
CA GLY A 174 -10.32 -3.87 -22.77
C GLY A 174 -10.97 -2.70 -23.52
N GLN A 175 -12.12 -2.27 -23.03
CA GLN A 175 -12.86 -1.14 -23.59
C GLN A 175 -12.15 0.20 -23.30
N ASN A 176 -12.63 1.26 -23.95
CA ASN A 176 -12.10 2.59 -23.74
C ASN A 176 -12.39 3.10 -22.32
N LEU A 177 -11.40 3.71 -21.69
CA LEU A 177 -11.49 4.25 -20.33
C LEU A 177 -12.64 5.25 -20.10
N TYR A 178 -13.07 6.01 -21.12
CA TYR A 178 -14.18 6.95 -20.97
C TYR A 178 -15.49 6.30 -20.54
N GLU A 179 -15.76 5.08 -20.99
CA GLU A 179 -16.99 4.34 -20.63
C GLU A 179 -16.90 3.82 -19.19
N ALA A 180 -15.74 3.27 -18.81
CA ALA A 180 -15.47 2.85 -17.43
C ALA A 180 -15.62 4.00 -16.43
N VAL A 181 -15.10 5.19 -16.74
CA VAL A 181 -15.24 6.36 -15.86
C VAL A 181 -16.70 6.77 -15.67
N LYS A 182 -17.56 6.60 -16.68
CA LYS A 182 -18.99 6.84 -16.53
C LYS A 182 -19.62 5.81 -15.58
N GLY A 183 -19.27 4.53 -15.72
CA GLY A 183 -19.71 3.46 -14.81
C GLY A 183 -19.30 3.71 -13.36
N ILE A 184 -18.03 4.03 -13.13
CA ILE A 184 -17.51 4.36 -11.78
C ILE A 184 -18.31 5.52 -11.15
N LYS A 185 -18.64 6.55 -11.95
CA LYS A 185 -19.40 7.72 -11.46
C LYS A 185 -20.88 7.42 -11.26
N SER A 186 -21.49 6.56 -12.06
CA SER A 186 -22.90 6.18 -11.90
C SER A 186 -23.12 5.30 -10.68
N ASP A 187 -22.14 4.47 -10.35
CA ASP A 187 -22.25 3.48 -9.28
C ASP A 187 -21.92 4.08 -7.91
N GLU A 188 -21.63 5.40 -7.85
CA GLU A 188 -21.24 6.14 -6.65
C GLU A 188 -20.16 5.40 -5.84
N ALA A 189 -19.18 4.84 -6.56
CA ALA A 189 -18.21 3.91 -5.98
C ALA A 189 -17.45 4.54 -4.79
N GLU A 190 -17.60 3.96 -3.60
CA GLU A 190 -16.88 4.34 -2.37
C GLU A 190 -15.44 3.80 -2.36
N GLY A 191 -15.15 2.77 -3.16
CA GLY A 191 -13.80 2.21 -3.33
C GLY A 191 -13.59 1.60 -4.71
N ILE A 192 -12.39 1.79 -5.27
CA ILE A 192 -12.03 1.29 -6.59
C ILE A 192 -10.85 0.34 -6.44
N THR A 193 -11.01 -0.88 -6.92
CA THR A 193 -9.92 -1.86 -7.04
C THR A 193 -9.48 -1.93 -8.50
N ILE A 194 -8.17 -1.91 -8.74
CA ILE A 194 -7.60 -1.99 -10.09
C ILE A 194 -6.62 -3.15 -10.11
N SER A 195 -6.91 -4.15 -10.93
CA SER A 195 -6.05 -5.32 -11.13
C SER A 195 -5.19 -5.13 -12.38
N PHE A 196 -3.94 -5.59 -12.27
CA PHE A 196 -2.95 -5.52 -13.34
C PHE A 196 -2.33 -6.89 -13.53
N GLY A 197 -2.23 -7.35 -14.77
CA GLY A 197 -1.44 -8.54 -15.10
C GLY A 197 0.07 -8.25 -15.13
N GLY A 198 0.83 -9.31 -15.40
CA GLY A 198 2.25 -9.24 -15.69
C GLY A 198 2.54 -8.73 -17.11
N PRO A 199 3.82 -8.46 -17.43
CA PRO A 199 4.24 -8.05 -18.77
C PRO A 199 4.06 -9.14 -19.83
N TYR A 200 4.07 -10.41 -19.42
CA TYR A 200 3.96 -11.58 -20.30
C TYR A 200 2.61 -12.30 -20.20
N ARG A 201 1.89 -12.13 -19.08
CA ARG A 201 0.55 -12.67 -18.87
C ARG A 201 -0.44 -11.56 -18.50
N GLY A 202 -1.43 -11.36 -19.35
CA GLY A 202 -2.57 -10.48 -19.08
C GLY A 202 -3.59 -11.11 -18.14
N LEU A 203 -4.51 -10.29 -17.61
CA LEU A 203 -5.53 -10.76 -16.68
C LEU A 203 -6.42 -11.88 -17.22
N TYR A 204 -6.74 -11.86 -18.52
CA TYR A 204 -7.53 -12.92 -19.15
C TYR A 204 -6.84 -14.28 -19.04
N GLU A 205 -5.54 -14.35 -19.32
CA GLU A 205 -4.74 -15.57 -19.27
C GLU A 205 -4.56 -16.05 -17.82
N ILE A 206 -4.40 -15.13 -16.87
CA ILE A 206 -4.33 -15.45 -15.43
C ILE A 206 -5.66 -16.04 -14.96
N CYS A 207 -6.78 -15.42 -15.35
CA CYS A 207 -8.12 -15.89 -14.98
C CYS A 207 -8.41 -17.27 -15.56
N GLU A 208 -8.05 -17.51 -16.83
CA GLU A 208 -8.20 -18.81 -17.49
C GLU A 208 -7.42 -19.91 -16.74
N GLU A 209 -6.16 -19.67 -16.39
CA GLU A 209 -5.32 -20.61 -15.64
C GLU A 209 -5.90 -20.94 -14.27
N GLN A 210 -6.39 -19.91 -13.57
CA GLN A 210 -6.96 -20.05 -12.23
C GLN A 210 -8.41 -20.55 -12.25
N GLY A 211 -8.97 -20.81 -13.44
CA GLY A 211 -10.32 -21.34 -13.60
C GLY A 211 -11.42 -20.37 -13.18
N VAL A 212 -11.17 -19.06 -13.29
CA VAL A 212 -12.10 -18.00 -12.88
C VAL A 212 -12.55 -17.18 -14.09
N ASP A 213 -13.81 -16.75 -14.08
CA ASP A 213 -14.37 -15.95 -15.17
C ASP A 213 -14.08 -14.45 -14.94
N PRO A 214 -13.30 -13.78 -15.81
CA PRO A 214 -12.99 -12.37 -15.67
C PRO A 214 -14.24 -11.48 -15.61
N ASP A 215 -15.33 -11.83 -16.31
CA ASP A 215 -16.57 -11.05 -16.33
C ASP A 215 -17.33 -11.14 -14.98
N THR A 216 -16.96 -12.09 -14.12
CA THR A 216 -17.48 -12.19 -12.74
C THR A 216 -16.60 -11.43 -11.73
N LEU A 217 -15.31 -11.29 -12.03
CA LEU A 217 -14.33 -10.64 -11.15
C LEU A 217 -14.28 -9.13 -11.32
N PHE A 218 -14.47 -8.66 -12.55
CA PHE A 218 -14.33 -7.26 -12.92
C PHE A 218 -15.66 -6.68 -13.36
N ASP A 219 -16.01 -5.53 -12.81
CA ASP A 219 -17.14 -4.74 -13.29
C ASP A 219 -16.82 -4.14 -14.67
N VAL A 220 -15.54 -3.92 -14.96
CA VAL A 220 -15.08 -3.48 -16.27
C VAL A 220 -13.64 -3.90 -16.58
N MET A 221 -13.40 -4.25 -17.84
CA MET A 221 -12.07 -4.44 -18.42
C MET A 221 -11.69 -3.25 -19.31
N ILE A 222 -10.57 -2.57 -19.04
CA ILE A 222 -10.16 -1.34 -19.73
C ILE A 222 -8.80 -1.43 -20.41
N ASN A 223 -8.66 -0.75 -21.54
CA ASN A 223 -7.37 -0.41 -22.12
C ASN A 223 -7.04 1.07 -21.84
N VAL A 224 -6.00 1.31 -21.03
CA VAL A 224 -5.59 2.66 -20.63
C VAL A 224 -4.52 3.26 -21.55
N ILE A 225 -3.83 2.43 -22.33
CA ILE A 225 -2.75 2.85 -23.24
C ILE A 225 -3.10 2.37 -24.65
N PRO A 226 -4.15 2.96 -25.28
CA PRO A 226 -4.51 2.62 -26.64
C PRO A 226 -3.36 2.97 -27.59
N GLU A 227 -3.21 2.19 -28.67
CA GLU A 227 -2.17 2.39 -29.69
C GLU A 227 -0.75 2.44 -29.10
N GLN A 228 -0.49 1.66 -28.03
CA GLN A 228 0.84 1.54 -27.43
C GLN A 228 1.92 1.24 -28.50
N GLY A 229 3.01 2.00 -28.46
CA GLY A 229 4.11 1.86 -29.42
C GLY A 229 5.07 0.70 -29.12
N THR A 230 4.89 0.02 -27.99
CA THR A 230 5.69 -1.13 -27.55
C THR A 230 4.86 -2.41 -27.59
N ALA A 231 5.52 -3.56 -27.77
CA ALA A 231 4.82 -4.85 -27.79
C ALA A 231 4.14 -5.18 -26.44
N THR A 232 4.78 -4.80 -25.34
CA THR A 232 4.27 -4.96 -23.97
C THR A 232 4.43 -3.66 -23.19
N VAL A 233 3.61 -3.50 -22.15
CA VAL A 233 3.75 -2.45 -21.13
C VAL A 233 3.98 -3.16 -19.81
N ARG A 234 5.05 -2.81 -19.10
CA ARG A 234 5.34 -3.43 -17.81
C ARG A 234 4.35 -2.99 -16.74
N THR A 235 4.14 -3.82 -15.73
CA THR A 235 3.15 -3.58 -14.67
C THR A 235 3.39 -2.24 -13.96
N GLU A 236 4.64 -1.83 -13.71
CA GLU A 236 4.95 -0.54 -13.11
C GLU A 236 4.68 0.68 -14.01
N GLU A 237 4.80 0.50 -15.33
CA GLU A 237 4.48 1.51 -16.35
C GLU A 237 2.95 1.66 -16.47
N ALA A 238 2.25 0.51 -16.56
CA ALA A 238 0.79 0.43 -16.63
C ALA A 238 0.13 1.00 -15.35
N LEU A 239 0.68 0.68 -14.17
CA LEU A 239 0.24 1.23 -12.89
C LEU A 239 0.32 2.76 -12.88
N MET A 240 1.45 3.33 -13.32
CA MET A 240 1.63 4.77 -13.36
C MET A 240 0.66 5.45 -14.33
N ALA A 241 0.56 4.93 -15.56
CA ALA A 241 -0.34 5.48 -16.57
C ALA A 241 -1.81 5.41 -16.11
N THR A 242 -2.23 4.25 -15.61
CA THR A 242 -3.61 4.00 -15.19
C THR A 242 -4.03 4.92 -14.05
N LEU A 243 -3.22 4.99 -12.99
CA LEU A 243 -3.53 5.85 -11.86
C LEU A 243 -3.45 7.33 -12.24
N ALA A 244 -2.53 7.74 -13.13
CA ALA A 244 -2.46 9.11 -13.62
C ALA A 244 -3.75 9.53 -14.35
N VAL A 245 -4.24 8.70 -15.27
CA VAL A 245 -5.43 9.03 -16.06
C VAL A 245 -6.69 8.98 -15.19
N LEU A 246 -6.87 7.93 -14.37
CA LEU A 246 -8.02 7.85 -13.46
C LEU A 246 -8.02 8.99 -12.44
N ASN A 247 -6.87 9.37 -11.89
CA ASN A 247 -6.76 10.50 -10.96
C ASN A 247 -7.24 11.81 -11.59
N ILE A 248 -7.03 12.03 -12.89
CA ILE A 248 -7.55 13.21 -13.59
C ILE A 248 -9.05 13.07 -13.86
N MET A 249 -9.50 11.91 -14.32
CA MET A 249 -10.88 11.72 -14.78
C MET A 249 -11.91 11.57 -13.65
N LEU A 250 -11.50 11.05 -12.50
CA LEU A 250 -12.36 10.81 -11.33
C LEU A 250 -12.37 11.97 -10.35
N ARG A 251 -11.33 12.82 -10.34
CA ARG A 251 -11.37 14.05 -9.54
C ARG A 251 -12.45 14.98 -10.07
N ARG A 252 -13.28 15.48 -9.15
CA ARG A 252 -14.23 16.56 -9.38
C ARG A 252 -13.51 17.90 -9.46
#